data_AF-A0A935GMK9-F1
#
_entry.id   AF-A0A935GMK9-F1
#
_cell.length_a   1.000
_cell.length_b   1.000
_cell.length_c   1.000
_cell.angle_alpha   90.00
_cell.angle_beta   90.00
_cell.angle_gamma   90.00
#
_symmetry.space_group_name_H-M   'P 1'
#
loop_
_entity.id
_entity.type
_entity.pdbx_description
1 polymer ?
#
loop_
_entity_poly.entity_id
_entity_poly.type
_entity_poly.pdbx_seq_one_letter_code
_entity_poly.pdbx_strand_id
1 'polypeptide(L)'
;MAINLLALLGLAALSACATSYSALPISARVVDADSNEPLAEVIVVVKWEFEYIPPGISEHRGSGTFEFAEAVTSQNGGVLFPAGAESGPE
;
A
#
# COMPACT_ATOMS: atom_id res chain seq x y z
N MET A 1 -25.68 0.66 39.03
CA MET A 1 -25.43 -0.07 37.77
C MET A 1 -23.93 -0.31 37.67
N ALA A 2 -23.44 -1.46 38.11
CA ALA A 2 -22.01 -1.76 38.14
C ALA A 2 -21.57 -2.16 36.73
N ILE A 3 -20.84 -1.28 36.04
CA ILE A 3 -20.24 -1.61 34.75
C ILE A 3 -19.18 -2.66 35.01
N ASN A 4 -19.39 -3.85 34.45
CA ASN A 4 -18.51 -5.00 34.65
C ASN A 4 -17.12 -4.67 34.08
N LEU A 5 -16.11 -4.59 34.96
CA LEU A 5 -14.74 -4.24 34.59
C LEU A 5 -14.19 -5.16 33.49
N LEU A 6 -14.61 -6.44 33.49
CA LEU A 6 -14.27 -7.40 32.43
C LEU A 6 -14.78 -6.98 31.04
N ALA A 7 -15.97 -6.39 30.97
CA ALA A 7 -16.53 -5.88 29.71
C ALA A 7 -15.73 -4.66 29.23
N LEU A 8 -15.30 -3.78 30.14
CA LEU A 8 -14.46 -2.64 29.80
C LEU A 8 -13.08 -3.06 29.27
N LEU A 9 -12.45 -4.08 29.89
CA LEU A 9 -11.19 -4.65 29.40
C LEU A 9 -11.36 -5.35 28.04
N GLY A 10 -12.49 -6.01 27.80
CA GLY A 10 -12.82 -6.61 26.52
C GLY A 10 -12.92 -5.58 25.40
N LEU A 11 -13.61 -4.46 25.62
CA LEU A 11 -13.72 -3.37 24.65
C LEU A 11 -12.37 -2.66 24.39
N ALA A 12 -11.53 -2.51 25.42
CA ALA A 12 -10.20 -1.92 25.27
C ALA A 12 -9.21 -2.83 24.50
N ALA A 13 -9.44 -4.14 24.46
CA ALA A 13 -8.61 -5.07 23.69
C ALA A 13 -8.93 -5.04 22.18
N LEU A 14 -10.11 -4.55 21.76
CA LEU A 14 -10.48 -4.44 20.35
C LEU A 14 -9.90 -3.19 19.66
N SER A 15 -9.32 -2.23 20.38
CA SER A 15 -8.68 -1.06 19.77
C SER A 15 -7.29 -1.33 19.18
N ALA A 16 -6.82 -2.59 19.22
CA ALA A 16 -5.54 -3.01 18.66
C ALA A 16 -5.61 -3.39 17.16
N CYS A 17 -6.54 -2.81 16.40
CA CYS A 17 -6.49 -2.85 14.94
C CYS A 17 -5.34 -1.94 14.47
N ALA A 18 -4.41 -2.49 13.69
CA ALA A 18 -3.15 -1.86 13.28
C ALA A 18 -3.25 -0.35 13.02
N THR A 19 -2.47 0.44 13.77
CA THR A 19 -2.55 1.91 13.81
C THR A 19 -1.88 2.61 12.64
N SER A 20 -1.05 1.92 11.87
CA SER A 20 -0.42 2.48 10.67
C SER A 20 -0.01 1.40 9.67
N TYR A 21 -0.29 1.68 8.40
CA TYR A 21 0.30 0.99 7.27
C TYR A 21 1.31 1.96 6.65
N SER A 22 2.51 1.48 6.34
CA SER A 22 3.53 2.26 5.66
C SER A 22 4.00 1.50 4.43
N ALA A 23 3.86 2.11 3.27
CA ALA A 23 4.49 1.62 2.05
C ALA A 23 5.78 2.40 1.81
N LEU A 24 6.87 1.67 1.50
CA LEU A 24 8.11 2.29 1.05
C LEU A 24 7.89 3.00 -0.30
N PRO A 25 8.66 4.06 -0.61
CA PRO A 25 8.56 4.73 -1.91
C PRO A 25 8.95 3.75 -3.03
N ILE A 26 8.28 3.89 -4.18
CA ILE A 26 8.57 3.10 -5.38
C ILE A 26 9.30 3.99 -6.37
N SER A 27 10.50 3.60 -6.78
CA SER A 27 11.21 4.24 -7.89
C SER A 27 11.37 3.26 -9.04
N ALA A 28 11.17 3.76 -10.26
CA ALA A 28 11.32 2.97 -11.47
C ALA A 28 11.94 3.81 -12.58
N ARG A 29 12.58 3.14 -13.53
CA ARG A 29 13.13 3.75 -14.74
C ARG A 29 12.68 2.94 -15.95
N VAL A 30 12.09 3.62 -16.93
CA VAL A 30 11.67 3.04 -18.19
C VAL A 30 12.77 3.28 -19.23
N VAL A 31 13.17 2.21 -19.91
CA VAL A 31 14.20 2.22 -20.95
C VAL A 31 13.68 1.49 -22.19
N ASP A 32 14.18 1.89 -23.35
CA ASP A 32 14.03 1.15 -24.59
C ASP A 32 14.84 -0.16 -24.52
N ALA A 33 14.25 -1.26 -24.98
CA ALA A 33 14.82 -2.59 -24.78
C ALA A 33 16.09 -2.84 -25.63
N ASP A 34 16.17 -2.22 -26.80
CA ASP A 34 17.25 -2.45 -27.76
C ASP A 34 18.45 -1.52 -27.52
N SER A 35 18.17 -0.24 -27.26
CA SER A 35 19.18 0.81 -27.07
C SER A 35 19.56 1.04 -25.60
N ASN A 36 18.73 0.59 -24.66
CA ASN A 36 18.84 0.88 -23.23
C ASN A 36 18.78 2.38 -22.91
N GLU A 37 18.31 3.20 -23.85
CA GLU A 37 18.10 4.63 -23.66
C GLU A 37 16.84 4.90 -22.83
N PRO A 38 16.83 5.94 -21.99
CA PRO A 38 15.66 6.28 -21.18
C PRO A 38 14.48 6.76 -22.03
N LEU A 39 13.27 6.32 -21.67
CA LEU A 39 12.03 6.74 -22.33
C LEU A 39 11.27 7.78 -21.49
N ALA A 40 11.17 8.99 -22.02
CA ALA A 40 10.35 10.06 -21.46
C ALA A 40 8.88 9.92 -21.88
N GLU A 41 7.98 10.59 -21.16
CA GLU A 41 6.56 10.70 -21.52
C GLU A 41 5.78 9.37 -21.52
N VAL A 42 6.31 8.35 -20.84
CA VAL A 42 5.63 7.06 -20.63
C VAL A 42 4.77 7.13 -19.38
N ILE A 43 3.51 6.73 -19.51
CA ILE A 43 2.58 6.61 -18.38
C ILE A 43 2.89 5.32 -17.61
N VAL A 44 3.18 5.46 -16.31
CA VAL A 44 3.41 4.37 -15.37
C VAL A 44 2.31 4.38 -14.33
N VAL A 45 1.61 3.27 -14.20
CA VAL A 45 0.57 3.07 -13.19
C VAL A 45 1.08 2.08 -12.15
N VAL A 46 1.01 2.47 -10.88
CA VAL A 46 1.33 1.63 -9.74
C VAL A 46 0.07 1.30 -8.97
N LYS A 47 -0.01 0.05 -8.52
CA LYS A 47 -1.09 -0.48 -7.68
C LYS A 47 -0.52 -0.97 -6.35
N TRP A 48 -1.02 -0.45 -5.25
CA TRP A 48 -0.78 -1.01 -3.92
C TRP A 48 -1.90 -2.00 -3.60
N GLU A 49 -1.51 -3.19 -3.11
CA GLU A 49 -2.45 -4.22 -2.68
C GLU A 49 -2.18 -4.59 -1.21
N PHE A 50 -3.25 -4.79 -0.46
CA PHE A 50 -3.18 -5.45 0.83
C PHE A 50 -3.17 -6.96 0.61
N GLU A 51 -2.09 -7.61 1.02
CA GLU A 51 -2.09 -9.06 1.20
C GLU A 51 -2.73 -9.41 2.55
N TYR A 52 -3.64 -10.39 2.53
CA TYR A 52 -4.22 -10.93 3.75
C TYR A 52 -4.31 -12.46 3.69
N ILE A 53 -4.29 -13.08 4.86
CA ILE A 53 -4.54 -14.52 5.01
C ILE A 53 -6.02 -14.66 5.37
N PRO A 54 -6.86 -15.26 4.50
CA PRO A 54 -8.26 -15.50 4.81
C PRO A 54 -8.38 -16.41 6.04
N PRO A 55 -9.33 -16.15 6.95
CA PRO A 55 -9.55 -17.02 8.10
C PRO A 55 -9.95 -18.43 7.63
N GLY A 56 -9.24 -19.44 8.15
CA GLY A 56 -9.55 -20.86 7.90
C GLY A 56 -8.88 -21.49 6.67
N ILE A 57 -8.08 -20.75 5.91
CA ILE A 57 -7.37 -21.27 4.73
C ILE A 57 -5.91 -20.79 4.79
N SER A 58 -5.03 -21.59 5.42
CA SER A 58 -3.64 -21.20 5.69
C SER A 58 -2.73 -21.12 4.46
N GLU A 59 -3.19 -21.61 3.31
CA GLU A 59 -2.35 -21.81 2.12
C GLU A 59 -2.60 -20.77 1.01
N HIS A 60 -3.70 -20.03 1.08
CA HIS A 60 -4.07 -19.05 0.05
C HIS A 60 -3.97 -17.64 0.64
N ARG A 61 -3.12 -16.80 0.07
CA ARG A 61 -3.15 -15.35 0.34
C ARG A 61 -4.20 -14.71 -0.56
N GLY A 62 -5.12 -13.96 0.03
CA GLY A 62 -5.97 -13.04 -0.71
C GLY A 62 -5.24 -11.72 -0.93
N SER A 63 -5.62 -10.98 -1.97
CA SER A 63 -5.21 -9.59 -2.13
C SER A 63 -6.41 -8.68 -2.39
N GLY A 64 -6.30 -7.42 -1.96
CA GLY A 64 -7.29 -6.38 -2.19
C GLY A 64 -6.61 -5.08 -2.57
N THR A 65 -7.14 -4.38 -3.57
CA THR A 65 -6.60 -3.09 -4.00
C THR A 65 -6.71 -2.05 -2.87
N PHE A 66 -5.61 -1.39 -2.55
CA PHE A 66 -5.59 -0.23 -1.66
C PHE A 66 -5.66 1.07 -2.45
N GLU A 67 -4.72 1.28 -3.37
CA GLU A 67 -4.54 2.55 -4.06
C GLU A 67 -3.98 2.33 -5.47
N PHE A 68 -4.32 3.26 -6.37
CA PHE A 68 -3.65 3.43 -7.66
C PHE A 68 -3.02 4.82 -7.72
N ALA A 69 -1.81 4.90 -8.26
CA ALA A 69 -1.19 6.17 -8.63
C ALA A 69 -0.66 6.09 -10.06
N GLU A 70 -0.66 7.23 -10.74
CA GLU A 70 -0.15 7.38 -12.09
C GLU A 70 0.93 8.45 -12.11
N ALA A 71 2.00 8.20 -12.85
CA ALA A 71 3.05 9.18 -13.11
C ALA A 71 3.53 9.07 -14.56
N VAL A 72 4.02 10.18 -15.09
CA VAL A 72 4.65 10.23 -16.42
C VAL A 72 6.16 10.28 -16.24
N THR A 73 6.91 9.46 -16.99
CA THR A 73 8.37 9.42 -16.90
C THR A 73 9.01 10.75 -17.32
N SER A 74 10.02 11.17 -16.57
CA SER A 74 10.80 12.36 -16.91
C SER A 74 11.76 12.09 -18.08
N GLN A 75 12.52 13.11 -18.51
CA GLN A 75 13.50 12.98 -19.60
C GLN A 75 14.57 11.91 -19.36
N ASN A 76 14.86 11.55 -18.10
CA ASN A 76 15.80 10.49 -17.77
C ASN A 76 15.14 9.10 -17.67
N GLY A 77 13.86 8.99 -18.02
CA GLY A 77 13.05 7.77 -17.97
C GLY A 77 12.54 7.41 -16.57
N GLY A 78 12.85 8.23 -15.56
CA GLY A 78 12.54 7.95 -14.16
C GLY A 78 11.15 8.40 -13.72
N VAL A 79 10.58 7.66 -12.77
CA VAL A 79 9.42 8.02 -11.94
C VAL A 79 9.69 7.70 -10.48
N LEU A 80 9.12 8.51 -9.58
CA LEU A 80 9.14 8.29 -8.14
C LEU A 80 7.71 8.42 -7.61
N PHE A 81 7.22 7.36 -6.99
CA PHE A 81 6.03 7.36 -6.17
C PHE A 81 6.48 7.46 -4.71
N PRO A 82 6.05 8.49 -3.97
CA PRO A 82 6.45 8.66 -2.58
C PRO A 82 5.97 7.49 -1.72
N ALA A 83 6.54 7.40 -0.51
CA ALA A 83 6.06 6.46 0.50
C ALA A 83 4.56 6.73 0.76
N GLY A 84 3.72 5.71 0.66
CA GLY A 84 2.30 5.83 0.96
C GLY A 84 2.09 5.85 2.47
N ALA A 85 1.81 7.04 3.03
CA ALA A 85 1.32 7.22 4.40
C ALA A 85 0.67 8.60 4.61
N GLU A 86 -0.43 8.93 3.93
CA GLU A 86 -1.35 9.98 4.42
C GLU A 86 -2.75 9.89 3.80
N SER A 87 -3.52 8.92 4.26
CA SER A 87 -4.99 8.99 4.29
C SER A 87 -5.54 7.95 5.28
N GLY A 88 -5.15 8.08 6.55
CA GLY A 88 -5.96 7.54 7.64
C GLY A 88 -7.22 8.41 7.78
N PRO A 89 -8.38 7.87 8.20
CA PRO A 89 -9.55 8.70 8.47
C PRO A 89 -9.23 9.66 9.62
N GLU A 90 -9.46 10.96 9.38
CA GLU A 90 -9.53 11.99 10.44
C GLU A 90 -10.69 11.72 11.41
#